data_AF-A0A1V5CLY4-F1
#
_entry.id   AF-A0A1V5CLY4-F1
#
_cell.length_a   1.000
_cell.length_b   1.000
_cell.length_c   1.000
_cell.angle_alpha   90.00
_cell.angle_beta   90.00
_cell.angle_gamma   90.00
#
_symmetry.space_group_name_H-M   'P 1'
#
loop_
_entity.id
_entity.type
_entity.pdbx_description
1 polymer ?
#
loop_
_entity_poly.entity_id
_entity_poly.type
_entity_poly.pdbx_seq_one_letter_code
_entity_poly.pdbx_strand_id
1 'polypeptide(L)'
;MDDFPDFDSFQDFRGKTIRFRYDLIDAGNIYSLRAREVTKSEYAREFSAYDSASPWNALCKLRKLIPQELNTRYFTKDEGDAFGSMNFDHFRGSIATDSEARKACLVVDGKKMSMTDLERVLSMHEGWQIEVRITEE
;
A
#
# COMPACT_ATOMS: atom_id res chain seq x y z
N MET A 1 -21.93 15.36 -7.13
CA MET A 1 -21.32 14.81 -5.89
C MET A 1 -20.16 15.74 -5.53
N ASP A 2 -20.43 17.05 -5.55
CA ASP A 2 -19.40 18.05 -5.93
C ASP A 2 -18.53 18.51 -4.75
N ASP A 3 -18.68 17.86 -3.61
CA ASP A 3 -17.95 18.14 -2.37
C ASP A 3 -17.14 16.93 -1.88
N PHE A 4 -17.10 15.83 -2.66
CA PHE A 4 -16.25 14.70 -2.31
C PHE A 4 -14.79 15.04 -2.60
N PRO A 5 -13.86 14.86 -1.64
CA PRO A 5 -12.48 15.31 -1.83
C PRO A 5 -11.74 14.45 -2.86
N ASP A 6 -11.05 15.10 -3.79
CA ASP A 6 -10.20 14.42 -4.77
C ASP A 6 -8.85 13.97 -4.18
N PHE A 7 -8.39 14.63 -3.11
CA PHE A 7 -7.08 14.39 -2.52
C PHE A 7 -7.07 14.61 -1.01
N ASP A 8 -6.17 13.89 -0.33
CA ASP A 8 -5.70 14.23 1.01
C ASP A 8 -4.17 14.14 1.07
N SER A 9 -3.59 14.70 2.13
CA SER A 9 -2.16 14.59 2.43
C SER A 9 -1.94 14.16 3.87
N PHE A 10 -0.96 13.29 4.07
CA PHE A 10 -0.63 12.70 5.36
C PHE A 10 0.89 12.70 5.56
N GLN A 11 1.36 12.68 6.80
CA GLN A 11 2.79 12.53 7.09
C GLN A 11 3.15 11.05 7.25
N ASP A 12 4.33 10.66 6.74
CA ASP A 12 4.93 9.35 7.03
C ASP A 12 5.76 9.38 8.32
N PHE A 13 6.29 8.21 8.69
CA PHE A 13 7.16 8.04 9.87
C PHE A 13 8.41 8.95 9.90
N ARG A 14 8.75 9.59 8.77
CA ARG A 14 9.88 10.53 8.65
C ARG A 14 9.44 11.99 8.71
N GLY A 15 8.14 12.25 8.91
CA GLY A 15 7.54 13.57 8.80
C GLY A 15 7.38 14.07 7.36
N LYS A 16 7.63 13.24 6.34
CA LYS A 16 7.46 13.64 4.94
C LYS A 16 5.98 13.64 4.59
N THR A 17 5.50 14.73 3.99
CA THR A 17 4.13 14.80 3.48
C THR A 17 3.98 13.97 2.21
N ILE A 18 3.04 13.03 2.24
CA ILE A 18 2.65 12.14 1.14
C ILE A 18 1.22 12.48 0.75
N ARG A 19 1.00 12.72 -0.55
CA ARG A 19 -0.31 13.07 -1.10
C ARG A 19 -0.94 11.84 -1.75
N PHE A 20 -2.24 11.67 -1.54
CA PHE A 20 -3.04 10.60 -2.15
C PHE A 20 -4.17 11.21 -2.98
N ARG A 21 -4.42 10.62 -4.15
CA ARG A 21 -5.63 10.88 -4.95
C ARG A 21 -6.67 9.82 -4.62
N TYR A 22 -7.92 10.23 -4.50
CA TYR A 22 -9.04 9.33 -4.34
C TYR A 22 -9.70 9.02 -5.67
N ASP A 23 -9.93 7.73 -5.93
CA ASP A 23 -10.71 7.23 -7.05
C ASP A 23 -11.95 6.52 -6.45
N LEU A 24 -13.13 7.14 -6.56
CA LEU A 24 -14.41 6.62 -6.06
C LEU A 24 -15.15 5.86 -7.16
N ILE A 25 -15.58 4.65 -6.85
CA ILE A 25 -16.45 3.82 -7.69
C ILE A 25 -17.77 3.64 -6.96
N ASP A 26 -18.86 4.11 -7.58
CA ASP A 26 -20.23 3.89 -7.13
C ASP A 26 -20.87 2.78 -7.98
N ALA A 27 -21.07 1.61 -7.36
CA ALA A 27 -21.71 0.46 -8.00
C ALA A 27 -23.21 0.34 -7.62
N GLY A 28 -23.82 1.39 -7.05
CA GLY A 28 -25.25 1.48 -6.72
C GLY A 28 -25.63 0.81 -5.40
N ASN A 29 -25.01 -0.30 -5.02
CA ASN A 29 -25.20 -0.98 -3.73
C ASN A 29 -23.96 -0.95 -2.83
N ILE A 30 -22.82 -0.52 -3.38
CA ILE A 30 -21.56 -0.41 -2.68
C ILE A 30 -20.75 0.76 -3.22
N TYR A 31 -20.14 1.51 -2.32
CA TYR A 31 -19.14 2.51 -2.62
C TYR A 31 -17.76 1.92 -2.36
N SER A 32 -16.95 1.81 -3.40
CA SER A 32 -15.55 1.41 -3.31
C SER A 32 -14.69 2.65 -3.51
N LEU A 33 -13.81 2.92 -2.54
CA LEU A 33 -12.93 4.07 -2.58
C LEU A 33 -11.48 3.60 -2.53
N ARG A 34 -10.69 4.11 -3.45
CA ARG A 34 -9.27 3.81 -3.57
C ARG A 34 -8.45 5.08 -3.36
N ALA A 35 -7.38 4.99 -2.57
CA ALA A 35 -6.39 6.03 -2.39
C ALA A 35 -5.08 5.60 -3.04
N ARG A 36 -4.61 6.35 -4.02
CA ARG A 36 -3.32 6.10 -4.69
C ARG A 36 -2.34 7.23 -4.42
N GLU A 37 -1.14 6.88 -3.99
CA GLU A 37 -0.06 7.84 -3.76
C GLU A 37 0.25 8.61 -5.06
N VAL A 38 0.29 9.94 -4.97
CA VAL A 38 0.68 10.81 -6.07
C VAL A 38 2.20 10.84 -6.14
N THR A 39 2.77 9.95 -6.95
CA THR A 39 4.21 9.82 -7.14
C THR A 39 4.57 9.61 -8.62
N LYS A 40 5.82 9.88 -8.97
CA LYS A 40 6.40 9.55 -10.30
C LYS A 40 6.85 8.09 -10.39
N SER A 41 6.89 7.38 -9.26
CA SER A 41 7.21 5.96 -9.21
C SER A 41 6.04 5.13 -9.74
N GLU A 42 6.32 4.06 -10.48
CA GLU A 42 5.31 3.05 -10.83
C GLU A 42 4.82 2.26 -9.61
N TYR A 43 5.59 2.29 -8.52
CA TYR A 43 5.33 1.55 -7.28
C TYR A 43 4.67 2.44 -6.22
N ALA A 44 3.56 3.08 -6.62
CA ALA A 44 2.76 3.91 -5.73
C ALA A 44 2.08 3.07 -4.65
N ARG A 45 2.05 3.57 -3.41
CA ARG A 45 1.21 2.94 -2.36
C ARG A 45 -0.27 3.09 -2.74
N GLU A 46 -1.03 2.04 -2.48
CA GLU A 46 -2.46 2.00 -2.75
C GLU A 46 -3.21 1.42 -1.55
N PHE A 47 -4.31 2.05 -1.18
CA PHE A 47 -5.21 1.62 -0.12
C PHE A 47 -6.63 1.63 -0.63
N SER A 48 -7.46 0.68 -0.17
CA SER A 48 -8.86 0.62 -0.56
C SER A 48 -9.76 0.39 0.64
N ALA A 49 -10.95 0.98 0.60
CA ALA A 49 -12.01 0.74 1.57
C ALA A 49 -13.37 0.73 0.86
N TYR A 50 -14.30 -0.06 1.40
CA TYR A 50 -15.65 -0.16 0.87
C TYR A 50 -16.69 0.14 1.96
N ASP A 51 -17.85 0.63 1.52
CA ASP A 51 -19.01 0.82 2.38
C ASP A 51 -20.30 0.73 1.57
N SER A 52 -21.31 0.01 2.07
CA SER A 52 -22.59 -0.13 1.38
C SER A 52 -23.55 1.03 1.62
N ALA A 53 -23.27 1.89 2.61
CA ALA A 53 -24.19 2.94 3.02
C ALA A 53 -23.75 4.32 2.52
N SER A 54 -22.45 4.64 2.54
CA SER A 54 -21.97 5.98 2.18
C SER A 54 -20.50 6.02 1.74
N PRO A 55 -20.16 6.79 0.68
CA PRO A 55 -18.77 7.00 0.27
C PRO A 55 -17.96 7.73 1.34
N TRP A 56 -18.60 8.53 2.20
CA TRP A 56 -17.95 9.21 3.32
C TRP A 56 -17.46 8.24 4.39
N ASN A 57 -18.16 7.12 4.59
CA ASN A 57 -17.71 6.08 5.51
C ASN A 57 -16.46 5.39 4.97
N ALA A 58 -16.42 5.08 3.67
CA ALA A 58 -15.23 4.55 3.01
C ALA A 58 -14.05 5.53 3.12
N LEU A 59 -14.29 6.84 2.93
CA LEU A 59 -13.28 7.89 3.13
C LEU A 59 -12.77 7.94 4.58
N CYS A 60 -13.66 7.90 5.57
CA CYS A 60 -13.28 7.86 6.98
C CYS A 60 -12.42 6.64 7.32
N LYS A 61 -12.73 5.47 6.73
CA LYS A 61 -11.91 4.27 6.88
C LYS A 61 -10.51 4.47 6.30
N LEU A 62 -10.38 5.03 5.09
CA LEU A 62 -9.09 5.34 4.47
C LEU A 62 -8.29 6.37 5.27
N ARG A 63 -8.92 7.47 5.71
CA ARG A 63 -8.27 8.51 6.52
C ARG A 63 -7.74 7.98 7.86
N LYS A 64 -8.30 6.89 8.39
CA LYS A 64 -7.76 6.19 9.56
C LYS A 64 -6.64 5.21 9.19
N LEU A 65 -6.81 4.47 8.10
CA LEU A 65 -5.86 3.45 7.64
C LEU A 65 -4.54 4.06 7.14
N ILE A 66 -4.60 5.09 6.30
CA ILE A 66 -3.41 5.64 5.63
C ILE A 66 -2.36 6.12 6.65
N PRO A 67 -2.69 6.93 7.67
CA PRO A 67 -1.69 7.34 8.67
C PRO A 67 -1.11 6.16 9.45
N GLN A 68 -1.89 5.12 9.73
CA GLN A 68 -1.39 3.94 10.44
C GLN A 68 -0.34 3.21 9.61
N GLU A 69 -0.63 2.99 8.33
CA GLU A 69 0.26 2.31 7.40
C GLU A 69 1.51 3.16 7.05
N LEU A 70 1.36 4.49 6.93
CA LEU A 70 2.47 5.40 6.67
C LEU A 70 3.45 5.56 7.84
N ASN A 71 2.99 5.31 9.07
CA ASN A 71 3.82 5.38 10.27
C ASN A 71 4.56 4.06 10.54
N THR A 72 4.17 2.98 9.86
CA THR A 72 4.89 1.71 9.92
C THR A 72 5.95 1.67 8.82
N ARG A 73 7.19 1.41 9.21
CA ARG A 73 8.29 1.14 8.27
C ARG A 73 8.69 -0.31 8.42
N TYR A 74 8.31 -1.16 7.48
CA TYR A 74 8.58 -2.60 7.59
C TYR A 74 10.05 -2.95 7.41
N PHE A 75 10.77 -2.23 6.55
CA PHE A 75 12.17 -2.51 6.26
C PHE A 75 13.10 -1.33 6.52
N THR A 76 14.21 -1.60 7.19
CA THR A 76 15.34 -0.68 7.23
C THR A 76 16.12 -0.77 5.92
N LYS A 77 16.61 0.39 5.48
CA LYS A 77 17.40 0.48 4.26
C LYS A 77 18.85 0.34 4.67
N ASP A 78 19.50 -0.70 4.19
CA ASP A 78 20.94 -0.90 4.35
C ASP A 78 21.66 -0.48 3.05
N GLU A 79 22.98 -0.29 3.11
CA GLU A 79 23.74 0.08 1.92
C GLU A 79 23.64 -1.01 0.85
N GLY A 80 23.01 -0.68 -0.28
CA GLY A 80 22.81 -1.60 -1.40
C GLY A 80 21.57 -2.49 -1.30
N ASP A 81 20.89 -2.57 -0.15
CA ASP A 81 19.68 -3.38 0.02
C ASP A 81 18.47 -2.56 0.50
N ALA A 82 17.45 -2.48 -0.35
CA ALA A 82 16.20 -1.80 -0.01
C ALA A 82 15.38 -2.53 1.06
N PHE A 83 15.66 -3.82 1.29
CA PHE A 83 14.97 -4.76 2.18
C PHE A 83 15.94 -5.48 3.12
N GLY A 84 16.97 -4.78 3.63
CA GLY A 84 18.06 -5.39 4.41
C GLY A 84 17.62 -6.04 5.72
N SER A 85 16.97 -5.30 6.62
CA SER A 85 16.46 -5.84 7.89
C SER A 85 14.98 -5.50 8.10
N MET A 86 14.22 -6.50 8.55
CA MET A 86 12.83 -6.33 8.95
C MET A 86 12.74 -5.68 10.34
N ASN A 87 11.93 -4.63 10.46
CA ASN A 87 11.67 -3.96 11.74
C ASN A 87 10.57 -4.64 12.56
N PHE A 88 9.80 -5.53 11.92
CA PHE A 88 8.68 -6.26 12.50
C PHE A 88 8.74 -7.72 12.06
N ASP A 89 8.03 -8.60 12.75
CA ASP A 89 7.88 -10.02 12.41
C ASP A 89 6.97 -10.27 11.19
N HIS A 90 6.34 -9.22 10.67
CA HIS A 90 5.47 -9.24 9.50
C HIS A 90 5.68 -7.99 8.64
N PHE A 91 5.26 -8.06 7.38
CA PHE A 91 5.14 -6.87 6.54
C PHE A 91 3.85 -6.91 5.72
N ARG A 92 3.38 -5.71 5.36
CA ARG A 92 2.19 -5.54 4.50
C ARG A 92 2.56 -4.74 3.26
N GLY A 93 1.97 -5.12 2.14
CA GLY A 93 2.14 -4.44 0.87
C GLY A 93 1.00 -4.75 -0.08
N SER A 94 1.17 -4.34 -1.34
CA SER A 94 0.28 -4.69 -2.45
C SER A 94 1.04 -5.49 -3.52
N ILE A 95 0.29 -6.24 -4.33
CA ILE A 95 0.83 -6.88 -5.53
C ILE A 95 0.72 -5.88 -6.68
N ALA A 96 1.80 -5.70 -7.43
CA ALA A 96 1.83 -4.88 -8.64
C ALA A 96 2.48 -5.68 -9.79
N THR A 97 2.36 -5.15 -11.00
CA THR A 97 3.07 -5.68 -12.17
C THR A 97 4.27 -4.81 -12.45
N ASP A 98 5.45 -5.41 -12.52
CA ASP A 98 6.66 -4.82 -13.05
C ASP A 98 6.55 -4.73 -14.58
N SER A 99 6.35 -3.52 -15.10
CA SER A 99 6.12 -3.26 -16.53
C SER A 99 7.32 -3.67 -17.39
N GLU A 100 8.54 -3.46 -16.88
CA GLU A 100 9.79 -3.79 -17.59
C GLU A 100 10.04 -5.29 -17.64
N ALA A 101 9.95 -5.98 -16.50
CA ALA A 101 10.22 -7.42 -16.43
C ALA A 101 9.01 -8.30 -16.80
N ARG A 102 7.81 -7.71 -16.93
CA ARG A 102 6.52 -8.40 -17.10
C ARG A 102 6.30 -9.49 -16.04
N LYS A 103 6.62 -9.18 -14.79
CA LYS A 103 6.50 -10.10 -13.64
C LYS A 103 5.70 -9.44 -12.53
N ALA A 104 5.07 -10.26 -11.70
CA ALA A 104 4.51 -9.77 -10.45
C ALA A 104 5.65 -9.31 -9.52
N CYS A 105 5.42 -8.22 -8.81
CA CYS A 105 6.27 -7.72 -7.74
C CYS A 105 5.39 -7.30 -6.56
N LEU A 106 5.99 -7.15 -5.39
CA LEU A 106 5.32 -6.56 -4.23
C LEU A 106 5.69 -5.09 -4.11
N VAL A 107 4.80 -4.28 -3.58
CA VAL A 107 5.06 -2.90 -3.19
C VAL A 107 4.97 -2.83 -1.67
N VAL A 108 6.11 -2.63 -1.01
CA VAL A 108 6.24 -2.54 0.45
C VAL A 108 6.99 -1.25 0.78
N ASP A 109 6.52 -0.49 1.76
CA ASP A 109 7.07 0.83 2.11
C ASP A 109 7.17 1.81 0.90
N GLY A 110 6.31 1.65 -0.11
CA GLY A 110 6.35 2.43 -1.36
C GLY A 110 7.54 2.10 -2.27
N LYS A 111 8.12 0.91 -2.14
CA LYS A 111 9.21 0.40 -2.97
C LYS A 111 8.85 -0.93 -3.60
N LYS A 112 9.36 -1.16 -4.81
CA LYS A 112 9.33 -2.46 -5.48
C LYS A 112 10.18 -3.47 -4.72
N MET A 113 9.56 -4.57 -4.32
CA MET A 113 10.21 -5.81 -3.89
C MET A 113 10.03 -6.83 -5.01
N SER A 114 11.14 -7.25 -5.61
CA SER A 114 11.12 -8.33 -6.59
C SER A 114 10.87 -9.69 -5.91
N MET A 115 10.50 -10.71 -6.68
CA MET A 115 10.38 -12.07 -6.13
C MET A 115 11.72 -12.62 -5.61
N THR A 116 12.85 -12.16 -6.15
CA THR A 116 14.19 -12.50 -5.63
C THR A 116 14.49 -11.79 -4.32
N ASP A 117 13.98 -10.57 -4.11
CA ASP A 117 14.08 -9.91 -2.80
C ASP A 117 13.21 -10.64 -1.77
N LEU A 118 12.00 -11.06 -2.15
CA LEU A 118 11.14 -11.88 -1.30
C LEU A 118 11.81 -13.22 -0.95
N GLU A 119 12.40 -13.93 -1.92
CA GLU A 119 13.17 -15.15 -1.66
C GLU A 119 14.30 -14.92 -0.64
N ARG A 120 15.03 -13.81 -0.76
CA ARG A 120 16.09 -13.45 0.18
C ARG A 120 15.53 -13.26 1.59
N VAL A 121 14.44 -12.51 1.73
CA VAL A 121 13.72 -12.36 3.00
C VAL A 121 13.33 -13.74 3.52
N LEU A 122 12.68 -14.57 2.68
CA LEU A 122 12.26 -15.94 3.02
C LEU A 122 13.42 -16.86 3.46
N SER A 123 14.64 -16.62 2.97
CA SER A 123 15.82 -17.42 3.34
C SER A 123 16.43 -17.03 4.70
N MET A 124 16.11 -15.84 5.22
CA MET A 124 16.72 -15.30 6.44
C MET A 124 16.04 -15.78 7.74
N HIS A 125 14.91 -16.49 7.66
CA HIS A 125 14.17 -16.94 8.85
C HIS A 125 13.83 -18.44 8.78
N GLU A 126 13.74 -19.07 9.95
CA GLU A 126 13.59 -20.52 10.12
C GLU A 126 12.16 -21.03 9.86
N GLY A 127 11.16 -20.15 9.79
CA GLY A 127 9.75 -20.51 9.59
C GLY A 127 8.89 -19.33 9.13
N TRP A 128 7.78 -19.64 8.46
CA TRP A 128 6.97 -18.64 7.75
C TRP A 128 5.47 -18.92 7.87
N GLN A 129 4.71 -17.83 7.98
CA GLN A 129 3.27 -17.83 7.76
C GLN A 129 2.96 -16.77 6.70
N ILE A 130 2.29 -17.17 5.62
CA ILE A 130 1.89 -16.26 4.55
C ILE A 130 0.37 -16.24 4.50
N GLU A 131 -0.23 -15.06 4.68
CA GLU A 131 -1.63 -14.83 4.37
C GLU A 131 -1.72 -14.19 2.98
N VAL A 132 -2.28 -14.92 2.02
CA VAL A 132 -2.60 -14.38 0.69
C VAL A 132 -4.09 -14.11 0.64
N ARG A 133 -4.45 -12.84 0.43
CA ARG A 133 -5.83 -12.44 0.16
C ARG A 133 -5.92 -11.90 -1.25
N ILE A 134 -6.52 -12.69 -2.14
CA ILE A 134 -6.93 -12.19 -3.45
C ILE A 134 -8.22 -11.42 -3.24
N THR A 135 -8.16 -10.10 -3.36
CA THR A 135 -9.35 -9.25 -3.36
C THR A 135 -9.78 -9.09 -4.81
N GLU A 136 -10.90 -9.69 -5.19
CA GLU A 136 -11.57 -9.37 -6.46
C GLU A 136 -12.18 -7.97 -6.34
N GLU A 137 -11.98 -7.16 -7.38
CA GLU A 137 -12.61 -5.85 -7.56
C GLU A 137 -14.10 -5.99 -7.90
#